data_AF-A0A354DDU3-F1
#
_entry.id   AF-A0A354DDU3-F1
#
_cell.length_a   1.000
_cell.length_b   1.000
_cell.length_c   1.000
_cell.angle_alpha   90.00
_cell.angle_beta   90.00
_cell.angle_gamma   90.00
#
_symmetry.space_group_name_H-M   'P 1'
#
loop_
_entity.id
_entity.type
_entity.pdbx_description
1 polymer ?
#
loop_
_entity_poly.entity_id
_entity_poly.type
_entity_poly.pdbx_seq_one_letter_code
_entity_poly.pdbx_strand_id
1 'polypeptide(L)'
;MGSDNIGANIRNAVKVLQQTYENINRLFNTMDTVGSEEGYLSITPRFLRWKSDVEPSGWFIKDFIKLYQRDEDPELDNDSGLK
;
A
#
# COMPACT_ATOMS: atom_id res chain seq x y z
N MET A 1 -19.32 -36.64 7.77
CA MET A 1 -19.06 -35.27 8.23
C MET A 1 -17.63 -34.95 7.89
N GLY A 2 -17.43 -33.92 7.04
CA GLY A 2 -16.21 -33.73 6.26
C GLY A 2 -14.99 -33.51 7.13
N SER A 3 -13.90 -34.18 6.80
CA SER A 3 -12.57 -33.76 7.26
C SER A 3 -12.35 -32.33 6.77
N ASP A 4 -12.38 -31.36 7.68
CA ASP A 4 -11.99 -29.99 7.39
C ASP A 4 -10.67 -30.02 6.62
N ASN A 5 -10.71 -29.64 5.35
CA ASN A 5 -9.52 -29.60 4.52
C ASN A 5 -8.76 -28.32 4.89
N ILE A 6 -8.16 -28.34 6.08
CA ILE A 6 -7.40 -27.24 6.68
C ILE A 6 -6.39 -26.68 5.66
N GLY A 7 -5.74 -27.57 4.89
CA GLY A 7 -4.82 -27.18 3.82
C GLY A 7 -5.48 -26.35 2.72
N ALA A 8 -6.66 -26.74 2.25
CA ALA A 8 -7.43 -25.95 1.29
C ALA A 8 -7.88 -24.61 1.86
N ASN A 9 -8.30 -24.57 3.13
CA ASN A 9 -8.70 -23.33 3.80
C ASN A 9 -7.53 -22.35 3.91
N ILE A 10 -6.35 -22.83 4.33
CA ILE A 10 -5.12 -22.01 4.38
C ILE A 10 -4.76 -21.49 2.99
N ARG A 11 -4.77 -22.35 1.97
CA ARG A 11 -4.46 -21.95 0.59
C ARG A 11 -5.42 -20.86 0.08
N ASN A 12 -6.71 -21.00 0.35
CA ASN A 12 -7.72 -20.02 -0.05
C ASN A 12 -7.52 -18.68 0.66
N ALA A 13 -7.24 -18.70 1.97
CA ALA A 13 -6.94 -17.49 2.73
C ALA A 13 -5.71 -16.75 2.19
N VAL A 14 -4.62 -17.48 1.88
CA VAL A 14 -3.42 -16.89 1.27
C VAL A 14 -3.72 -16.29 -0.11
N LYS A 15 -4.54 -16.96 -0.92
CA LYS A 15 -4.96 -16.42 -2.23
C LYS A 15 -5.75 -15.11 -2.09
N VAL A 16 -6.64 -15.03 -1.11
CA VAL A 16 -7.39 -13.79 -0.81
C VAL A 16 -6.43 -12.68 -0.41
N LEU A 17 -5.47 -12.97 0.48
CA LEU A 17 -4.45 -12.00 0.89
C LEU A 17 -3.65 -11.48 -0.32
N GLN A 18 -3.19 -12.37 -1.20
CA GLN A 18 -2.49 -11.97 -2.44
C GLN A 18 -3.35 -11.04 -3.31
N GLN A 19 -4.62 -11.39 -3.52
CA GLN A 19 -5.54 -10.57 -4.31
C GLN A 19 -5.78 -9.20 -3.67
N THR A 20 -5.87 -9.13 -2.35
CA THR A 20 -5.98 -7.87 -1.62
C THR A 20 -4.77 -6.97 -1.87
N TYR A 21 -3.55 -7.53 -1.81
CA TYR A 21 -2.33 -6.76 -2.11
C TYR A 21 -2.28 -6.26 -3.56
N GLU A 22 -2.72 -7.07 -4.53
CA GLU A 22 -2.85 -6.63 -5.93
C GLU A 22 -3.84 -5.47 -6.07
N ASN A 23 -4.98 -5.54 -5.39
CA ASN A 23 -5.99 -4.48 -5.43
C ASN A 23 -5.50 -3.19 -4.77
N ILE A 24 -4.73 -3.28 -3.68
CA ILE A 24 -4.09 -2.11 -3.06
C ILE A 24 -3.10 -1.45 -4.03
N ASN A 25 -2.29 -2.24 -4.75
CA ASN A 25 -1.38 -1.69 -5.77
C ASN A 25 -2.15 -0.98 -6.89
N ARG A 26 -3.28 -1.54 -7.35
CA ARG A 26 -4.14 -0.89 -8.34
C ARG A 26 -4.69 0.43 -7.81
N LEU A 27 -5.17 0.45 -6.57
CA LEU A 27 -5.65 1.68 -5.91
C LEU A 27 -4.56 2.75 -5.89
N PHE A 28 -3.34 2.41 -5.47
CA PHE A 28 -2.22 3.35 -5.43
C PHE A 28 -1.87 3.91 -6.80
N ASN A 29 -1.91 3.10 -7.85
CA ASN A 29 -1.66 3.56 -9.22
C ASN A 29 -2.76 4.52 -9.68
N THR A 30 -4.03 4.20 -9.39
CA THR A 30 -5.14 5.11 -9.71
C THR A 30 -5.04 6.42 -8.95
N MET A 31 -4.64 6.39 -7.68
CA MET A 31 -4.38 7.62 -6.92
C MET A 31 -3.26 8.47 -7.54
N ASP A 32 -2.22 7.85 -8.09
CA ASP A 32 -1.16 8.57 -8.80
C ASP A 32 -1.64 9.21 -10.09
N THR A 33 -2.47 8.49 -10.85
CA THR A 33 -3.11 9.05 -12.04
C THR A 33 -3.95 10.27 -11.70
N VAL A 34 -4.85 10.15 -10.72
CA VAL A 34 -5.70 11.27 -10.28
C VAL A 34 -4.86 12.41 -9.71
N GLY A 35 -3.84 12.11 -8.91
CA GLY A 35 -2.92 13.12 -8.38
C GLY A 35 -2.27 13.92 -9.51
N SER A 36 -1.74 13.23 -10.53
CA SER A 36 -1.11 13.87 -11.68
C SER A 36 -2.08 14.73 -12.49
N GLU A 37 -3.34 14.32 -12.62
CA GLU A 37 -4.38 15.10 -13.29
C GLU A 37 -4.72 16.40 -12.52
N GLU A 38 -4.54 16.39 -11.20
CA GLU A 38 -4.77 17.53 -10.29
C GLU A 38 -3.49 18.36 -10.02
N GLY A 39 -2.39 18.11 -10.74
CA GLY A 39 -1.12 18.85 -10.58
C GLY A 39 -0.25 18.38 -9.41
N TYR A 40 -0.44 17.14 -8.94
CA TYR A 40 0.33 16.54 -7.85
C TYR A 40 1.14 15.31 -8.33
N LEU A 41 2.39 15.21 -7.90
CA LEU A 41 3.28 14.09 -8.19
C LEU A 41 3.61 13.31 -6.92
N SER A 42 3.66 11.99 -7.01
CA SER A 42 4.05 11.12 -5.88
C SER A 42 5.54 11.31 -5.59
N ILE A 43 5.88 11.71 -4.36
CA ILE A 43 7.28 12.00 -3.98
C ILE A 43 8.10 10.74 -3.69
N THR A 44 7.44 9.59 -3.50
CA THR A 44 8.09 8.31 -3.26
C THR A 44 7.21 7.18 -3.79
N PRO A 45 7.79 6.04 -4.23
CA PRO A 45 7.01 4.84 -4.54
C PRO A 45 6.42 4.16 -3.28
N ARG A 46 6.77 4.64 -2.08
CA ARG A 46 6.31 4.08 -0.79
C ARG A 46 5.08 4.81 -0.27
N PHE A 47 4.42 4.20 0.70
CA PHE A 47 3.34 4.82 1.46
C PHE A 47 3.65 4.68 2.95
N LEU A 48 3.16 5.63 3.74
CA LEU A 48 3.20 5.54 5.18
C LEU A 48 2.04 4.68 5.67
N ARG A 49 2.30 3.85 6.66
CA ARG A 49 1.28 3.08 7.38
C ARG A 49 1.69 2.96 8.83
N TRP A 50 0.72 2.77 9.72
CA TRP A 50 1.04 2.29 11.04
C TRP A 50 1.61 0.87 10.94
N LYS A 51 2.83 0.68 11.43
CA LYS A 51 3.50 -0.61 11.50
C LYS A 51 4.03 -0.82 12.91
N SER A 52 3.60 -1.89 13.55
CA SER A 52 4.14 -2.37 14.81
C SER A 52 4.59 -3.80 14.61
N ASP A 53 5.90 -4.05 14.70
CA ASP A 53 6.47 -5.39 14.49
C ASP A 53 6.11 -6.36 15.64
N VAL A 54 5.75 -5.82 16.80
CA VAL A 54 5.36 -6.59 17.99
C VAL A 54 3.88 -7.04 17.98
N GLU A 55 3.06 -6.43 17.13
CA GLU A 55 1.62 -6.63 17.11
C GLU A 55 1.21 -7.26 15.77
N PRO A 56 0.69 -8.51 15.74
CA PRO A 56 0.28 -9.18 14.51
C PRO A 56 -0.70 -8.35 13.68
N SER A 57 -1.54 -7.54 14.33
CA SER A 57 -2.46 -6.66 13.61
C SER A 57 -1.76 -5.53 12.83
N GLY A 58 -0.52 -5.15 13.20
CA GLY A 58 0.31 -4.17 12.48
C GLY A 58 0.86 -4.67 11.14
N TRP A 59 0.69 -5.94 10.82
CA TRP A 59 1.02 -6.52 9.51
C TRP A 59 -0.10 -6.27 8.48
N PHE A 60 -1.32 -6.03 8.95
CA PHE A 60 -2.47 -5.74 8.10
C PHE A 60 -2.57 -4.24 7.84
N ILE A 61 -2.54 -3.86 6.56
CA ILE A 61 -2.75 -2.47 6.15
C ILE A 61 -4.25 -2.21 6.26
N LYS A 62 -4.64 -1.41 7.25
CA LYS A 62 -6.01 -0.87 7.36
C LYS A 62 -6.09 0.55 6.83
N ASP A 63 -5.07 1.34 7.16
CA ASP A 63 -4.97 2.75 6.80
C ASP A 63 -3.58 3.01 6.21
N PHE A 64 -3.51 3.94 5.27
CA PHE A 64 -2.26 4.39 4.65
C PHE A 64 -2.31 5.88 4.34
N ILE A 65 -1.14 6.49 4.22
CA ILE A 65 -0.97 7.86 3.74
C ILE A 65 0.02 7.81 2.58
N LYS A 66 -0.40 8.29 1.41
CA LYS A 66 0.46 8.45 0.25
C LYS A 66 0.81 9.93 0.10
N LEU A 67 2.09 10.19 -0.15
CA LEU A 67 2.65 11.53 -0.10
C LEU A 67 2.76 12.09 -1.52
N TYR A 68 2.27 13.31 -1.69
CA TYR A 68 2.25 14.02 -2.96
C TYR A 68 2.78 15.43 -2.76
N GLN A 69 3.39 15.98 -3.81
CA GLN A 69 3.84 17.36 -3.90
C GLN A 69 3.28 17.99 -5.17
N ARG A 70 3.03 19.30 -5.17
CA ARG A 70 2.64 20.00 -6.40
C ARG A 70 3.78 19.96 -7.41
N ASP A 71 3.45 19.78 -8.67
CA ASP A 71 4.42 19.76 -9.77
C ASP A 71 5.16 21.10 -9.97
N GLU A 72 4.50 22.21 -9.62
CA GLU A 72 5.07 23.57 -9.68
C GLU A 72 6.04 23.89 -8.52
N ASP A 73 5.97 23.15 -7.40
CA ASP A 73 6.83 23.38 -6.25
C ASP A 73 8.22 22.78 -6.50
N PRO A 74 9.32 23.45 -6.07
CA PRO A 74 10.66 22.92 -6.22
C PRO A 74 10.77 21.55 -5.53
N GLU A 75 11.39 20.58 -6.20
CA GLU A 75 11.64 19.26 -5.60
C GLU A 75 12.24 19.43 -4.21
N LEU A 76 11.56 18.89 -3.20
CA LEU A 76 12.08 18.91 -1.84
C LEU A 76 13.32 18.01 -1.81
N ASP A 77 14.51 18.64 -1.75
CA ASP A 77 15.77 17.93 -1.54
C ASP A 77 15.84 17.52 -0.06
N ASN A 78 15.11 16.46 0.28
CA ASN A 78 15.17 15.86 1.58
C ASN A 78 16.40 14.95 1.61
N ASP A 79 17.46 15.42 2.29
CA ASP A 79 18.69 14.71 2.70
C ASP A 79 18.42 13.41 3.52
N SER A 80 17.15 13.00 3.61
CA SER A 80 16.66 11.75 4.18
C SER A 80 16.81 10.55 3.23
N GLY A 81 17.21 10.75 1.97
CA GLY A 81 17.49 9.68 1.02
C GLY A 81 16.25 8.89 0.56
N LEU A 82 15.05 9.43 0.75
CA LEU A 82 13.81 8.87 0.22
C LEU A 82 13.67 9.25 -1.27
N LYS A 83 14.43 8.58 -2.14
CA LYS A 83 14.12 8.48 -3.58
C LYS A 83 13.29 7.22 -3.85
#